data_AF-A0AAW7KG21-F1
#
_entry.id   AF-A0AAW7KG21-F1
#
_cell.length_a   1.000
_cell.length_b   1.000
_cell.length_c   1.000
_cell.angle_alpha   90.00
_cell.angle_beta   90.00
_cell.angle_gamma   90.00
#
_symmetry.space_group_name_H-M   'P 1'
#
loop_
_entity.id
_entity.type
_entity.pdbx_description
1 polymer ?
#
loop_
_entity_poly.entity_id
_entity_poly.type
_entity_poly.pdbx_seq_one_letter_code
_entity_poly.pdbx_strand_id
1 'polypeptide(L)' 'MSRPLRIEYENSFYHVMNRGRGRENTFLSDDDLKHFFYYIEQASFRFILKCIRII' A
#
# COMPACT_ATOMS: atom_id res chain seq x y z
N MET A 1 20.58 -12.14 3.77
CA MET A 1 20.54 -11.60 2.40
C MET A 1 20.48 -10.08 2.48
N SER A 2 21.33 -9.38 1.73
CA SER A 2 21.21 -7.92 1.61
C SER A 2 19.92 -7.58 0.88
N ARG A 3 19.18 -6.58 1.36
CA ARG A 3 17.98 -6.09 0.70
C ARG A 3 18.41 -5.40 -0.60
N PRO A 4 17.72 -5.59 -1.74
CA PRO A 4 18.01 -4.82 -2.95
C PRO A 4 17.92 -3.32 -2.65
N LEU A 5 18.74 -2.52 -3.33
CA LEU A 5 18.69 -1.06 -3.20
C LEU A 5 17.28 -0.57 -3.57
N ARG A 6 16.64 0.17 -2.66
CA ARG A 6 15.38 0.85 -2.96
C ARG A 6 15.74 2.10 -3.75
N ILE A 7 15.36 2.09 -5.03
CA ILE A 7 15.62 3.21 -5.93
C ILE A 7 14.56 4.28 -5.65
N GLU A 8 15.00 5.49 -5.34
CA GLU A 8 14.14 6.63 -5.00
C GLU A 8 14.40 7.74 -6.02
N TYR A 9 13.32 8.22 -6.65
CA TYR A 9 13.33 9.35 -7.57
C TYR A 9 12.22 10.34 -7.21
N GLU A 10 12.47 11.62 -7.47
CA GLU A 10 11.46 12.66 -7.36
C GLU A 10 10.37 12.46 -8.42
N ASN A 11 9.10 12.65 -8.02
CA ASN A 11 7.93 12.60 -8.90
C ASN A 11 7.71 11.27 -9.66
N SER A 12 8.39 10.18 -9.27
CA SER A 12 8.17 8.87 -9.90
C SER A 12 6.93 8.17 -9.37
N PHE A 13 6.33 7.32 -10.20
CA PHE A 13 5.24 6.44 -9.78
C PHE A 13 5.79 5.15 -9.17
N TYR A 14 5.25 4.78 -8.02
CA TYR A 14 5.57 3.52 -7.35
C TYR A 14 4.35 2.61 -7.37
N HIS A 15 4.57 1.34 -7.74
CA HIS A 15 3.56 0.30 -7.59
C HIS A 15 3.76 -0.38 -6.22
N VAL A 16 2.77 -0.22 -5.33
CA VAL A 16 2.78 -0.81 -3.99
C VAL A 16 1.72 -1.90 -3.95
N MET A 17 2.09 -3.07 -3.41
CA MET A 17 1.20 -4.22 -3.27
C MET A 17 1.12 -4.64 -1.81
N ASN A 18 -0.09 -4.89 -1.33
CA ASN A 18 -0.34 -5.52 -0.04
C ASN A 18 -0.69 -7.00 -0.26
N ARG A 19 -0.06 -7.91 0.48
CA ARG A 19 -0.30 -9.36 0.37
C ARG A 19 -0.23 -10.03 1.74
N GLY A 20 -1.09 -11.02 1.96
CA GLY A 20 -1.02 -11.91 3.12
C GLY A 20 0.31 -12.67 3.21
N ARG A 21 0.70 -13.02 4.43
CA ARG A 21 1.87 -13.85 4.68
C ARG A 21 1.59 -15.27 4.18
N GLY A 22 2.59 -15.96 3.63
CA GLY A 22 2.44 -17.39 3.33
C GLY A 22 1.33 -17.77 2.32
N ARG A 23 0.89 -16.83 1.47
CA ARG A 23 -0.27 -16.99 0.55
C ARG A 23 -1.63 -17.03 1.25
N GLU A 24 -1.68 -16.61 2.51
CA GLU A 24 -2.93 -16.41 3.24
C GLU A 24 -3.69 -15.21 2.70
N ASN A 25 -4.98 -15.13 3.05
CA ASN A 25 -5.82 -14.00 2.69
C ASN A 25 -5.27 -12.71 3.33
N THR A 26 -5.19 -11.64 2.54
CA THR A 26 -4.78 -10.31 3.03
C THR A 26 -5.82 -9.71 3.97
N PHE A 27 -7.10 -9.98 3.71
CA PHE A 27 -8.24 -9.52 4.50
C PHE A 27 -9.08 -10.74 4.87
N LEU A 28 -9.53 -10.82 6.13
CA LEU A 28 -10.34 -11.93 6.63
C LEU A 28 -11.83 -11.63 6.54
N SER A 29 -12.18 -10.35 6.44
CA SER A 29 -13.54 -9.83 6.29
C SER A 29 -13.57 -8.59 5.39
N ASP A 30 -14.77 -8.23 4.92
CA ASP A 30 -14.99 -6.97 4.20
C ASP A 30 -14.71 -5.73 5.07
N ASP A 31 -14.81 -5.87 6.39
CA ASP A 31 -14.55 -4.78 7.33
C ASP A 31 -13.05 -4.44 7.39
N ASP A 32 -12.18 -5.45 7.34
CA ASP A 32 -10.73 -5.27 7.24
C ASP A 32 -10.36 -4.48 5.97
N LEU A 33 -11.03 -4.80 4.86
CA LEU A 33 -10.82 -4.10 3.59
C LEU A 33 -11.27 -2.63 3.68
N LYS A 34 -12.43 -2.35 4.28
CA LYS A 34 -12.93 -0.98 4.49
C LYS A 34 -11.99 -0.18 5.38
N HIS A 35 -11.53 -0.75 6.48
CA HIS A 35 -10.57 -0.11 7.37
C HIS A 35 -9.23 0.13 6.68
N PHE A 36 -8.76 -0.82 5.87
CA PHE A 36 -7.56 -0.63 5.07
C PHE A 36 -7.67 0.58 4.14
N PHE A 37 -8.77 0.71 3.39
CA PHE A 37 -8.98 1.88 2.53
C PHE A 37 -9.06 3.19 3.32
N TYR A 38 -9.76 3.18 4.45
CA TYR A 38 -9.82 4.33 5.34
C TYR A 38 -8.40 4.76 5.77
N TYR A 39 -7.54 3.82 6.18
CA TYR A 39 -6.18 4.16 6.58
C TYR A 39 -5.30 4.64 5.43
N ILE A 40 -5.45 4.08 4.22
CA ILE A 40 -4.74 4.57 3.03
C ILE A 40 -5.15 6.00 2.70
N GLU A 41 -6.44 6.33 2.80
CA GLU A 41 -6.93 7.69 2.62
C GLU A 41 -6.33 8.64 3.68
N GLN A 42 -6.38 8.27 4.96
CA GLN A 42 -5.79 9.09 6.03
C GLN A 42 -4.28 9.29 5.83
N ALA A 43 -3.55 8.25 5.40
CA ALA A 43 -2.14 8.36 5.07
C ALA A 43 -1.89 9.27 3.86
N SER A 44 -2.77 9.23 2.85
CA SER A 44 -2.69 10.10 1.68
C SER A 44 -2.72 11.57 2.07
N PHE A 45 -3.65 11.94 2.97
CA PHE A 45 -3.73 13.29 3.52
C PHE A 45 -2.53 13.64 4.40
N ARG A 46 -2.11 12.71 5.27
CA ARG A 46 -1.05 12.95 6.26
C ARG A 46 0.34 13.11 5.63
N PHE A 47 0.60 12.42 4.53
CA PHE A 47 1.90 12.36 3.86
C PHE A 47 1.89 13.01 2.47
N ILE A 48 0.78 13.64 2.06
CA ILE A 48 0.65 14.33 0.77
C ILE A 48 0.97 13.35 -0.38
N LEU A 49 0.41 12.14 -0.30
CA LEU A 49 0.54 11.13 -1.35
C LEU A 49 -0.58 11.33 -2.36
N LYS A 50 -0.31 10.98 -3.62
CA LYS A 50 -1.30 10.95 -4.68
C LYS A 50 -1.55 9.50 -5.11
N CYS A 51 -2.67 8.92 -4.66
CA CYS A 51 -3.14 7.63 -5.13
C CYS A 51 -3.82 7.78 -6.50
N ILE A 52 -3.29 7.09 -7.51
CA ILE A 52 -3.78 7.20 -8.90
C ILE A 52 -4.76 6.08 -9.25
N ARG A 53 -4.47 4.87 -8.77
CA ARG A 53 -5.29 3.68 -9.03
C ARG A 53 -5.10 2.66 -7.91
N ILE A 54 -6.20 2.05 -7.50
CA ILE A 54 -6.22 0.87 -6.63
C ILE A 54 -6.90 -0.24 -7.43
N ILE A 55 -6.27 -1.42 -7.49
CA ILE A 55 -6.70 -2.61 -8.24
C ILE A 55 -7.00 -3.71 -7.23
#